data_AF-A0A537YWN7-F1
#
_entry.id   AF-A0A537YWN7-F1
#
_cell.length_a   1.000
_cell.length_b   1.000
_cell.length_c   1.000
_cell.angle_alpha   90.00
_cell.angle_beta   90.00
_cell.angle_gamma   90.00
#
_symmetry.space_group_name_H-M   'P 1'
#
loop_
_entity.id
_entity.type
_entity.pdbx_description
1 polymer ?
#
loop_
_entity_poly.entity_id
_entity_poly.type
_entity_poly.pdbx_seq_one_letter_code
_entity_poly.pdbx_strand_id
1 'polypeptide(L)'
;MDRVAPRVGIVGGGVLGVSLALRLAQQGARVTVIERGPSLGGLAGTFDFGGHEVDRFYHVITPSDERMIAMAEEVGLGEELRFTPVGAGFFSDGEMHDFNGIGDLLRFSPLSPPARLRLGWFVAQCQLRSSYEKLETIPLETWLRRICGNQVWERIWKPLLDTRFDGDPSGLPATYLWARTRRMSGARQSKGRGGEEMGHIVGGHQRLIDAMVARAGELGVEARTDAPVTGLALAEDGSVTGVELEGDATSTCSSATRSAGSEWSAQSSRCAVGSCPTTRSTSPSARR
;
A
#
# COMPACT_ATOMS: atom_id res chain seq x y z
N MET A 1 -34.27 13.22 16.56
CA MET A 1 -34.18 13.02 15.09
C MET A 1 -33.17 11.91 14.88
N ASP A 2 -33.64 10.70 14.63
CA ASP A 2 -32.76 9.58 14.29
C ASP A 2 -32.08 9.90 12.95
N ARG A 3 -30.77 10.14 12.99
CA ARG A 3 -29.99 10.27 11.76
C ARG A 3 -30.01 8.91 11.07
N VAL A 4 -30.59 8.87 9.86
CA VAL A 4 -30.53 7.71 8.99
C VAL A 4 -29.06 7.36 8.78
N ALA A 5 -28.68 6.11 9.11
CA ALA A 5 -27.33 5.61 8.91
C ALA A 5 -26.88 5.83 7.45
N PRO A 6 -25.68 6.40 7.21
CA PRO A 6 -25.17 6.63 5.85
C PRO A 6 -25.12 5.31 5.06
N ARG A 7 -25.54 5.34 3.79
CA ARG A 7 -25.45 4.19 2.86
C ARG A 7 -24.25 4.38 1.94
N VAL A 8 -23.27 3.48 1.99
CA VAL A 8 -22.01 3.59 1.23
C VAL A 8 -21.82 2.39 0.32
N GLY A 9 -21.57 2.64 -0.96
CA GLY A 9 -21.13 1.65 -1.92
C GLY A 9 -19.60 1.67 -2.05
N ILE A 10 -18.95 0.52 -1.99
CA ILE A 10 -17.51 0.38 -2.20
C ILE A 10 -17.28 -0.43 -3.47
N VAL A 11 -16.61 0.16 -4.45
CA VAL A 11 -16.26 -0.48 -5.72
C VAL A 11 -14.85 -1.05 -5.61
N GLY A 12 -14.76 -2.37 -5.62
CA GLY A 12 -13.54 -3.16 -5.47
C GLY A 12 -13.45 -3.85 -4.11
N GLY A 13 -13.36 -5.18 -4.15
CA GLY A 13 -13.28 -6.09 -3.03
C GLY A 13 -11.85 -6.41 -2.58
N GLY A 14 -10.86 -5.60 -2.93
CA GLY A 14 -9.48 -5.77 -2.46
C GLY A 14 -9.30 -5.44 -0.98
N VAL A 15 -8.09 -5.66 -0.43
CA VAL A 15 -7.75 -5.39 0.99
C VAL A 15 -8.18 -3.99 1.44
N LEU A 16 -7.99 -2.96 0.61
CA LEU A 16 -8.42 -1.60 0.91
C LEU A 16 -9.95 -1.48 1.00
N GLY A 17 -10.68 -2.08 0.05
CA GLY A 17 -12.14 -2.04 0.00
C GLY A 17 -12.76 -2.74 1.21
N VAL A 18 -12.27 -3.94 1.53
CA VAL A 18 -12.71 -4.70 2.71
C VAL A 18 -12.35 -3.98 4.02
N SER A 19 -11.14 -3.43 4.12
CA SER A 19 -10.73 -2.63 5.29
C SER A 19 -11.64 -1.42 5.48
N LEU A 20 -11.93 -0.68 4.40
CA LEU A 20 -12.80 0.48 4.44
C LEU A 20 -14.23 0.09 4.84
N ALA A 21 -14.74 -1.03 4.32
CA ALA A 21 -16.05 -1.55 4.67
C ALA A 21 -16.17 -1.85 6.16
N LEU A 22 -15.17 -2.55 6.71
CA LEU A 22 -15.08 -2.84 8.14
C LEU A 22 -15.06 -1.56 8.97
N ARG A 23 -14.19 -0.59 8.64
CA ARG A 23 -14.08 0.67 9.39
C ARG A 23 -15.34 1.52 9.33
N LEU A 24 -16.02 1.58 8.18
CA LEU A 24 -17.28 2.32 8.02
C LEU A 24 -18.44 1.64 8.77
N ALA A 25 -18.52 0.32 8.72
CA ALA A 25 -19.54 -0.45 9.44
C ALA A 25 -19.37 -0.31 10.96
N GLN A 26 -18.13 -0.29 11.47
CA GLN A 26 -17.82 0.01 12.87
C GLN A 26 -18.32 1.40 13.31
N GLN A 27 -18.43 2.34 12.37
CA GLN A 27 -18.98 3.68 12.61
C GLN A 27 -20.51 3.76 12.39
N GLY A 28 -21.16 2.62 12.15
CA GLY A 28 -22.61 2.52 11.99
C GLY A 28 -23.13 2.84 10.58
N ALA A 29 -22.26 2.90 9.57
CA ALA A 29 -22.70 3.02 8.17
C ALA A 29 -23.24 1.68 7.64
N ARG A 30 -24.22 1.75 6.73
CA ARG A 30 -24.66 0.59 5.94
C ARG A 30 -23.79 0.50 4.71
N VAL A 31 -23.05 -0.59 4.54
CA VAL A 31 -22.03 -0.71 3.49
C VAL A 31 -22.33 -1.89 2.58
N THR A 32 -22.20 -1.67 1.29
CA THR A 32 -22.18 -2.73 0.28
C THR A 32 -20.83 -2.69 -0.45
N VAL A 33 -20.08 -3.79 -0.41
CA VAL A 33 -18.87 -3.99 -1.21
C VAL A 33 -19.25 -4.68 -2.51
N ILE A 34 -18.79 -4.14 -3.64
CA ILE A 34 -19.13 -4.60 -4.98
C ILE A 34 -17.83 -4.97 -5.68
N GLU A 35 -17.71 -6.22 -6.07
CA GLU A 35 -16.52 -6.80 -6.70
C GLU A 35 -16.91 -7.46 -8.02
N ARG A 36 -16.10 -7.23 -9.05
CA ARG A 36 -16.33 -7.81 -10.38
C ARG A 36 -15.98 -9.30 -10.41
N GLY A 37 -15.00 -9.72 -9.62
CA GLY A 37 -14.55 -11.10 -9.54
C GLY A 37 -15.46 -11.96 -8.68
N PRO A 38 -15.26 -13.29 -8.72
CA PRO A 38 -16.06 -14.25 -7.97
C PRO A 38 -15.73 -14.27 -6.47
N SER A 39 -14.67 -13.59 -6.04
CA SER A 39 -14.21 -13.57 -4.65
C SER A 39 -13.63 -12.20 -4.27
N LEU A 40 -13.66 -11.91 -2.96
CA LEU A 40 -12.99 -10.76 -2.38
C LEU A 40 -11.50 -11.07 -2.14
N GLY A 41 -10.68 -10.02 -2.20
CA GLY A 41 -9.22 -10.08 -2.03
C GLY A 41 -8.46 -9.29 -3.09
N GLY A 42 -9.03 -9.18 -4.30
CA GLY A 42 -8.46 -8.40 -5.40
C GLY A 42 -7.04 -8.85 -5.73
N LEU A 43 -6.08 -7.92 -5.76
CA LEU A 43 -4.66 -8.22 -5.99
C LEU A 43 -4.00 -9.02 -4.83
N ALA A 44 -4.67 -9.16 -3.69
CA ALA A 44 -4.18 -10.00 -2.60
C ALA A 44 -4.92 -11.33 -2.48
N GLY A 45 -5.73 -11.67 -3.49
CA GLY A 45 -6.38 -12.96 -3.55
C GLY A 45 -5.43 -14.08 -3.97
N THR A 46 -5.95 -15.30 -3.94
CA THR A 46 -5.23 -16.52 -4.34
C THR A 46 -5.63 -16.97 -5.75
N PHE A 47 -4.92 -17.98 -6.24
CA PHE A 47 -5.32 -18.80 -7.38
C PHE A 47 -4.91 -20.26 -7.14
N ASP A 48 -5.60 -21.20 -7.79
CA ASP A 48 -5.22 -22.62 -7.74
C ASP A 48 -4.02 -22.90 -8.64
N PHE A 49 -2.99 -23.49 -8.05
CA PHE A 49 -1.82 -23.99 -8.75
C PHE A 49 -1.66 -25.48 -8.47
N GLY A 50 -2.39 -26.30 -9.22
CA GLY A 50 -2.30 -27.76 -9.12
C GLY A 50 -2.90 -28.32 -7.83
N GLY A 51 -4.04 -27.79 -7.38
CA GLY A 51 -4.69 -28.18 -6.12
C GLY A 51 -4.14 -27.47 -4.89
N HIS A 52 -3.25 -26.49 -5.07
CA HIS A 52 -2.71 -25.66 -3.99
C HIS A 52 -3.14 -24.21 -4.19
N GLU A 53 -3.68 -23.60 -3.13
CA GLU A 53 -3.93 -22.17 -3.14
C GLU A 53 -2.61 -21.40 -2.96
N VAL A 54 -2.31 -20.54 -3.92
CA VAL A 54 -1.11 -19.71 -3.94
C VAL A 54 -1.51 -18.24 -4.04
N ASP A 55 -0.85 -17.38 -3.26
CA ASP A 55 -1.04 -15.93 -3.35
C ASP A 55 -0.75 -15.46 -4.78
N ARG A 56 -1.65 -14.67 -5.37
CA ARG A 56 -1.53 -14.20 -6.75
C ARG A 56 -0.31 -13.32 -6.97
N PHE A 57 0.03 -12.51 -5.98
CA PHE A 57 1.19 -11.63 -5.99
C PHE A 57 1.92 -11.73 -4.66
N TYR A 58 3.20 -11.34 -4.65
CA TYR A 58 3.96 -11.32 -3.41
C TYR A 58 3.46 -10.17 -2.51
N HIS A 59 3.31 -10.45 -1.22
CA HIS A 59 2.97 -9.47 -0.20
C HIS A 59 4.02 -9.50 0.90
N VAL A 60 4.63 -8.33 1.15
CA VAL A 60 5.71 -8.22 2.13
C VAL A 60 5.14 -7.61 3.40
N ILE A 61 5.19 -8.37 4.49
CA ILE A 61 4.87 -7.88 5.83
C ILE A 61 6.19 -7.71 6.58
N THR A 62 6.43 -6.54 7.14
CA THR A 62 7.59 -6.28 8.00
C THR A 62 7.13 -6.05 9.43
N PRO A 63 7.99 -6.26 10.45
CA PRO A 63 7.68 -5.94 11.84
C PRO A 63 7.23 -4.49 12.08
N SER A 64 7.57 -3.57 11.16
CA SER A 64 7.16 -2.17 11.20
C SER A 64 5.77 -1.90 10.62
N ASP A 65 5.08 -2.89 10.04
CA ASP A 65 3.75 -2.71 9.45
C ASP A 65 2.65 -2.80 10.52
N GLU A 66 2.71 -1.91 11.51
CA GLU A 66 1.84 -1.89 12.70
C GLU A 66 0.35 -1.98 12.36
N ARG A 67 -0.09 -1.34 11.27
CA ARG A 67 -1.51 -1.36 10.85
C ARG A 67 -1.98 -2.73 10.38
N MET A 68 -1.10 -3.47 9.71
CA MET A 68 -1.40 -4.81 9.22
C MET A 68 -1.38 -5.80 10.40
N ILE A 69 -0.40 -5.67 11.29
CA ILE A 69 -0.31 -6.48 12.53
C ILE A 69 -1.56 -6.26 13.38
N ALA A 70 -1.94 -5.00 13.64
CA ALA A 70 -3.14 -4.67 14.40
C ALA A 70 -4.43 -5.17 13.73
N MET A 71 -4.50 -5.17 12.39
CA MET A 71 -5.63 -5.75 11.67
C MET A 71 -5.71 -7.27 11.89
N ALA A 72 -4.57 -7.98 11.81
CA ALA A 72 -4.52 -9.41 12.07
C ALA A 72 -4.97 -9.74 13.51
N GLU A 73 -4.51 -8.97 14.51
CA GLU A 73 -4.98 -9.09 15.89
C GLU A 73 -6.49 -8.85 16.02
N GLU A 74 -7.01 -7.79 15.39
CA GLU A 74 -8.43 -7.42 15.44
C GLU A 74 -9.36 -8.51 14.91
N VAL A 75 -8.93 -9.25 13.87
CA VAL A 75 -9.72 -10.34 13.28
C VAL A 75 -9.35 -11.72 13.84
N GLY A 76 -8.59 -11.77 14.94
CA GLY A 76 -8.28 -13.02 15.65
C GLY A 76 -7.17 -13.87 15.02
N LEU A 77 -6.36 -13.31 14.14
CA LEU A 77 -5.24 -13.96 13.46
C LEU A 77 -3.86 -13.51 13.99
N GLY A 78 -3.80 -12.78 15.10
CA GLY A 78 -2.54 -12.29 15.67
C GLY A 78 -1.49 -13.38 15.90
N GLU A 79 -1.90 -14.55 16.43
CA GLU A 79 -0.98 -15.69 16.65
C GLU A 79 -0.57 -16.42 15.36
N GLU A 80 -1.35 -16.24 14.28
CA GLU A 80 -1.10 -16.83 12.97
C GLU A 80 -0.19 -15.96 12.10
N LEU A 81 -0.02 -14.69 12.48
CA LEU A 81 0.98 -13.81 11.87
C LEU A 81 2.36 -14.10 12.47
N ARG A 82 3.20 -14.78 11.69
CA ARG A 82 4.53 -15.22 12.13
C ARG A 82 5.62 -14.45 11.42
N PHE A 83 6.60 -13.99 12.19
CA PHE A 83 7.82 -13.40 11.66
C PHE A 83 8.93 -14.44 11.66
N THR A 84 9.66 -14.52 10.56
CA THR A 84 10.78 -15.45 10.41
C THR A 84 11.97 -14.72 9.79
N PRO A 85 13.20 -14.97 10.28
CA PRO A 85 14.40 -14.45 9.65
C PRO A 85 14.52 -14.95 8.21
N VAL A 86 14.75 -14.04 7.27
CA VAL A 86 15.05 -14.36 5.88
C VAL A 86 16.41 -13.78 5.49
N GLY A 87 17.10 -14.54 4.65
CA GLY A 87 18.33 -14.08 4.02
C GLY A 87 18.04 -13.22 2.78
N ALA A 88 18.91 -12.27 2.51
CA ALA A 88 18.95 -11.50 1.27
C ALA A 88 20.24 -11.80 0.51
N GLY A 89 20.13 -11.89 -0.81
CA GLY A 89 21.26 -12.06 -1.73
C GLY A 89 21.20 -11.07 -2.88
N PHE A 90 22.36 -10.69 -3.39
CA PHE A 90 22.52 -9.85 -4.56
C PHE A 90 23.36 -10.60 -5.61
N PHE A 91 22.75 -10.88 -6.76
CA PHE A 91 23.43 -11.56 -7.86
C PHE A 91 24.12 -10.54 -8.76
N SER A 92 25.44 -10.63 -8.89
CA SER A 92 26.26 -9.75 -9.74
C SER A 92 27.42 -10.51 -10.34
N ASP A 93 27.77 -10.20 -11.59
CA ASP A 93 28.96 -10.72 -12.26
C ASP A 93 29.08 -12.27 -12.23
N GLY A 94 27.94 -12.97 -12.25
CA GLY A 94 27.87 -14.45 -12.25
C GLY A 94 27.91 -15.09 -10.86
N GLU A 95 28.03 -14.30 -9.80
CA GLU A 95 28.11 -14.77 -8.41
C GLU A 95 26.93 -14.25 -7.57
N MET A 96 26.48 -15.07 -6.62
CA MET A 96 25.53 -14.65 -5.58
C MET A 96 26.31 -14.15 -4.36
N HIS A 97 26.05 -12.92 -3.94
CA HIS A 97 26.64 -12.34 -2.74
C HIS A 97 25.57 -12.22 -1.66
N ASP A 98 25.89 -12.66 -0.44
CA ASP A 98 25.05 -12.39 0.72
C ASP A 98 24.90 -10.87 0.93
N PHE A 99 23.74 -10.43 1.40
CA PHE A 99 23.43 -9.03 1.62
C PHE A 99 22.62 -8.80 2.90
N ASN A 100 23.01 -9.48 3.99
CA ASN A 100 22.25 -9.53 5.25
C ASN A 100 22.65 -8.43 6.25
N GLY A 101 23.70 -7.66 5.97
CA GLY A 101 24.12 -6.59 6.85
C GLY A 101 25.40 -5.88 6.44
N ILE A 102 25.95 -5.11 7.39
CA ILE A 102 27.14 -4.28 7.18
C ILE A 102 28.36 -5.13 6.83
N GLY A 103 28.52 -6.30 7.47
CA GLY A 103 29.64 -7.21 7.19
C GLY A 103 29.69 -7.67 5.74
N ASP A 104 28.52 -8.00 5.18
CA ASP A 104 28.41 -8.45 3.79
C ASP A 104 28.63 -7.28 2.83
N LEU A 105 28.07 -6.10 3.13
CA LEU A 105 28.33 -4.87 2.37
C LEU A 105 29.84 -4.54 2.30
N LEU A 106 30.58 -4.72 3.40
CA LEU A 106 32.02 -4.48 3.41
C LEU A 106 32.80 -5.49 2.56
N ARG A 107 32.29 -6.70 2.38
CA ARG A 107 32.88 -7.76 1.55
C ARG A 107 32.36 -7.78 0.11
N PHE A 108 31.36 -6.98 -0.21
CA PHE A 108 30.69 -6.95 -1.51
C PHE A 108 31.65 -6.52 -2.65
N SER A 109 32.27 -7.51 -3.30
CA SER A 109 33.28 -7.33 -4.35
C SER A 109 32.80 -6.55 -5.58
N PRO A 110 31.51 -6.55 -5.98
CA PRO A 110 31.06 -5.75 -7.13
C PRO A 110 31.17 -4.24 -6.93
N LEU A 111 31.35 -3.75 -5.70
CA LEU A 111 31.63 -2.34 -5.41
C LEU A 111 33.07 -2.15 -4.94
N SER A 112 33.68 -1.03 -5.37
CA SER A 112 34.95 -0.57 -4.81
C SER A 112 34.77 -0.16 -3.33
N PRO A 113 35.83 -0.17 -2.50
CA PRO A 113 35.73 0.25 -1.10
C PRO A 113 35.10 1.64 -0.90
N PRO A 114 35.44 2.69 -1.69
CA PRO A 114 34.75 3.99 -1.60
C PRO A 114 33.26 3.92 -1.96
N ALA A 115 32.87 3.06 -2.90
CA ALA A 115 31.46 2.89 -3.27
C ALA A 115 30.67 2.15 -2.19
N ARG A 116 31.26 1.18 -1.49
CA ARG A 116 30.66 0.52 -0.31
C ARG A 116 30.36 1.53 0.79
N LEU A 117 31.32 2.42 1.08
CA LEU A 117 31.13 3.50 2.07
C LEU A 117 30.01 4.46 1.65
N ARG A 118 29.96 4.83 0.36
CA ARG A 118 28.89 5.68 -0.19
C ARG A 118 27.51 5.04 -0.11
N LEU A 119 27.41 3.73 -0.36
CA LEU A 119 26.16 2.99 -0.20
C LEU A 119 25.73 2.93 1.28
N GLY A 120 26.66 2.68 2.20
CA GLY A 120 26.39 2.76 3.64
C GLY A 120 25.94 4.17 4.07
N TRP A 121 26.59 5.21 3.56
CA TRP A 121 26.24 6.61 3.79
C TRP A 121 24.83 6.94 3.28
N PHE A 122 24.45 6.44 2.11
CA PHE A 122 23.10 6.57 1.58
C PHE A 122 22.04 6.00 2.53
N VAL A 123 22.26 4.77 3.02
CA VAL A 123 21.34 4.13 3.97
C VAL A 123 21.22 4.97 5.24
N ALA A 124 22.35 5.43 5.79
CA ALA A 124 22.37 6.30 6.97
C ALA A 124 21.63 7.62 6.74
N GLN A 125 21.85 8.28 5.59
CA GLN A 125 21.14 9.50 5.21
C GLN A 125 19.62 9.29 5.14
N CYS A 126 19.16 8.14 4.65
CA CYS A 126 17.74 7.81 4.65
C CYS A 126 17.16 7.68 6.06
N GLN A 127 17.93 7.13 7.01
CA GLN A 127 17.49 7.01 8.41
C GLN A 127 17.48 8.35 9.15
N LEU A 128 18.52 9.18 8.93
CA LEU A 128 18.70 10.45 9.62
C LEU A 128 17.76 11.55 9.12
N ARG A 129 17.33 11.47 7.86
CA ARG A 129 16.45 12.48 7.27
C ARG A 129 14.99 12.20 7.62
N SER A 130 14.37 13.12 8.35
CA SER A 130 12.97 13.05 8.77
C SER A 130 11.98 13.69 7.78
N SER A 131 12.34 14.80 7.13
CA SER A 131 11.46 15.48 6.14
C SER A 131 11.65 14.91 4.73
N TYR A 132 10.52 14.47 4.15
CA TYR A 132 10.41 13.93 2.80
C TYR A 132 10.04 14.98 1.74
N GLU A 133 9.52 16.14 2.14
CA GLU A 133 8.91 17.13 1.23
C GLU A 133 9.86 17.59 0.13
N LYS A 134 11.14 17.79 0.49
CA LYS A 134 12.18 18.19 -0.48
C LYS A 134 12.62 17.05 -1.40
N LEU A 135 12.39 15.79 -1.03
CA LEU A 135 12.77 14.65 -1.86
C LEU A 135 11.74 14.38 -2.97
N GLU A 136 10.50 14.84 -2.81
CA GLU A 136 9.42 14.68 -3.81
C GLU A 136 9.75 15.44 -5.10
N THR A 137 10.49 16.54 -5.00
CA THR A 137 10.83 17.39 -6.14
C THR A 137 12.18 17.06 -6.78
N ILE A 138 12.93 16.12 -6.20
CA ILE A 138 14.26 15.75 -6.70
C ILE A 138 14.15 14.45 -7.49
N PRO A 139 14.57 14.42 -8.77
CA PRO A 139 14.64 13.17 -9.53
C PRO A 139 15.53 12.13 -8.85
N LEU A 140 15.07 10.87 -8.81
CA LEU A 140 15.71 9.77 -8.09
C LEU A 140 17.15 9.54 -8.56
N GLU A 141 17.40 9.50 -9.87
CA GLU A 141 18.75 9.32 -10.42
C GLU A 141 19.70 10.44 -10.00
N THR A 142 19.27 11.69 -10.15
CA THR A 142 20.05 12.88 -9.76
C THR A 142 20.45 12.82 -8.29
N TRP A 143 19.52 12.43 -7.42
CA TRP A 143 19.76 12.27 -6.00
C TRP A 143 20.76 11.14 -5.71
N LEU A 144 20.57 9.98 -6.34
CA LEU A 144 21.40 8.80 -6.13
C LEU A 144 22.83 8.98 -6.64
N ARG A 145 23.02 9.56 -7.83
CA ARG A 145 24.36 9.87 -8.33
C ARG A 145 25.09 10.85 -7.44
N ARG A 146 24.38 11.82 -6.86
CA ARG A 146 24.96 12.81 -5.93
C ARG A 146 25.40 12.16 -4.61
N ILE A 147 24.61 11.27 -4.03
CA ILE A 147 24.91 10.67 -2.71
C ILE A 147 25.82 9.44 -2.84
N CYS A 148 25.47 8.53 -3.76
CA CYS A 148 26.09 7.22 -3.88
C CYS A 148 27.22 7.18 -4.94
N GLY A 149 27.27 8.17 -5.84
CA GLY A 149 28.18 8.17 -6.98
C GLY A 149 27.71 7.27 -8.14
N ASN A 150 28.39 7.38 -9.28
CA ASN A 150 28.02 6.68 -10.51
C ASN A 150 28.14 5.16 -10.39
N GLN A 151 29.19 4.64 -9.73
CA GLN A 151 29.38 3.19 -9.60
C GLN A 151 28.21 2.52 -8.86
N VAL A 152 27.74 3.10 -7.75
CA VAL A 152 26.62 2.53 -6.98
C VAL A 152 25.31 2.66 -7.76
N TRP A 153 25.10 3.78 -8.45
CA TRP A 153 23.96 3.92 -9.35
C TRP A 153 23.94 2.83 -10.42
N GLU A 154 25.04 2.63 -11.15
CA GLU A 154 25.11 1.71 -12.27
C GLU A 154 25.08 0.23 -11.85
N ARG A 155 25.72 -0.12 -10.73
CA ARG A 155 25.85 -1.52 -10.28
C ARG A 155 24.74 -1.99 -9.35
N ILE A 156 24.09 -1.08 -8.61
CA ILE A 156 23.05 -1.44 -7.63
C ILE A 156 21.70 -0.92 -8.08
N TRP A 157 21.55 0.40 -8.16
CA TRP A 157 20.22 1.00 -8.23
C TRP A 157 19.58 0.90 -9.61
N LYS A 158 20.33 1.21 -10.68
CA LYS A 158 19.82 1.19 -12.05
C LYS A 158 19.28 -0.19 -12.43
N PRO A 159 19.99 -1.32 -12.26
CA PRO A 159 19.46 -2.64 -12.64
C PRO A 159 18.19 -3.03 -11.87
N LEU A 160 18.15 -2.72 -10.56
CA LEU A 160 16.98 -3.01 -9.72
C LEU A 160 15.76 -2.15 -10.08
N LEU A 161 15.99 -0.91 -10.48
CA LEU A 161 14.94 0.01 -10.90
C LEU A 161 14.45 -0.32 -12.31
N ASP A 162 15.37 -0.58 -13.25
CA ASP A 162 15.04 -0.99 -14.62
C ASP A 162 14.17 -2.26 -14.60
N THR A 163 14.50 -3.25 -13.76
CA THR A 163 13.69 -4.48 -13.60
C THR A 163 12.30 -4.20 -13.04
N ARG A 164 12.16 -3.17 -12.21
CA ARG A 164 10.90 -2.85 -11.52
C ARG A 164 9.97 -1.94 -12.32
N PHE A 165 10.53 -1.12 -13.21
CA PHE A 165 9.83 -0.07 -13.95
C PHE A 165 10.01 -0.23 -15.46
N ASP A 166 10.08 -1.47 -15.94
CA ASP A 166 10.15 -1.81 -17.37
C ASP A 166 11.22 -1.03 -18.15
N GLY A 167 12.35 -0.77 -17.50
CA GLY A 167 13.51 -0.08 -18.07
C GLY A 167 13.50 1.45 -17.98
N ASP A 168 12.47 2.09 -17.41
CA ASP A 168 12.40 3.55 -17.29
C ASP A 168 12.12 4.04 -15.85
N PRO A 169 13.18 4.39 -15.08
CA PRO A 169 13.04 4.96 -13.76
C PRO A 169 12.97 6.51 -13.73
N SER A 170 12.92 7.19 -14.89
CA SER A 170 13.12 8.65 -14.98
C SER A 170 12.03 9.48 -14.27
N GLY A 171 10.82 8.94 -14.16
CA GLY A 171 9.68 9.59 -13.50
C GLY A 171 9.67 9.51 -11.97
N LEU A 172 10.69 8.87 -11.35
CA LEU A 172 10.65 8.59 -9.92
C LEU A 172 11.23 9.73 -9.08
N PRO A 173 10.54 10.15 -8.00
CA PRO A 173 11.11 11.07 -7.02
C PRO A 173 12.07 10.34 -6.07
N ALA A 174 13.00 11.08 -5.48
CA ALA A 174 13.93 10.56 -4.47
C ALA A 174 13.21 9.96 -3.24
N THR A 175 12.00 10.43 -2.92
CA THR A 175 11.17 9.87 -1.84
C THR A 175 10.86 8.40 -2.01
N TYR A 176 10.73 7.92 -3.25
CA TYR A 176 10.43 6.52 -3.55
C TYR A 176 11.41 5.59 -2.84
N LEU A 177 12.70 5.78 -3.08
CA LEU A 177 13.72 4.91 -2.54
C LEU A 177 14.05 5.24 -1.08
N TRP A 178 13.94 6.51 -0.67
CA TRP A 178 14.05 6.92 0.72
C TRP A 178 13.02 6.19 1.60
N ALA A 179 11.74 6.21 1.22
CA ALA A 179 10.65 5.58 1.97
C ALA A 179 10.85 4.05 2.06
N ARG A 180 11.23 3.42 0.94
CA ARG A 180 11.52 1.98 0.89
C ARG A 180 12.71 1.61 1.77
N THR A 181 13.81 2.37 1.70
CA THR A 181 15.01 2.15 2.52
C THR A 181 14.69 2.28 4.01
N ARG A 182 13.85 3.25 4.41
CA ARG A 182 13.40 3.39 5.79
C ARG A 182 12.55 2.22 6.25
N ARG A 183 11.56 1.80 5.45
CA ARG A 183 10.72 0.64 5.76
C ARG A 183 11.55 -0.63 5.92
N MET A 184 12.46 -0.92 4.98
CA MET A 184 13.28 -2.13 5.01
C MET A 184 14.28 -2.13 6.17
N SER A 185 14.84 -0.98 6.54
CA SER A 185 15.67 -0.89 7.75
C SER A 185 14.87 -1.16 9.03
N GLY A 186 13.59 -0.77 9.07
CA GLY A 186 12.67 -1.13 10.15
C GLY A 186 12.44 -2.63 10.28
N ALA A 187 12.53 -3.39 9.18
CA ALA A 187 12.40 -4.85 9.17
C ALA A 187 13.59 -5.60 9.79
N ARG A 188 14.68 -4.90 10.12
CA ARG A 188 15.91 -5.48 10.70
C ARG A 188 15.92 -5.48 12.23
N GLN A 189 14.79 -5.13 12.86
CA GLN A 189 14.68 -5.06 14.32
C GLN A 189 14.07 -6.32 14.93
N SER A 190 14.93 -7.29 15.23
CA SER A 190 14.74 -8.24 16.35
C SER A 190 16.08 -8.88 16.71
N LYS A 191 16.63 -8.46 17.86
CA LYS A 191 17.58 -9.21 18.69
C LYS A 191 18.70 -9.99 17.96
N GLY A 192 19.68 -9.25 17.44
CA GLY A 192 21.09 -9.66 17.50
C GLY A 192 21.58 -10.77 16.56
N ARG A 193 20.76 -11.32 15.67
CA ARG A 193 21.22 -12.22 14.60
C ARG A 193 20.85 -11.59 13.27
N GLY A 194 21.82 -10.96 12.61
CA GLY A 194 21.61 -10.21 11.37
C GLY A 194 20.72 -10.95 10.35
N GLY A 195 19.84 -10.20 9.69
CA GLY A 195 18.83 -10.70 8.77
C GLY A 195 17.63 -9.74 8.75
N GLU A 196 16.81 -9.81 7.70
CA GLU A 196 15.51 -9.12 7.65
C GLU A 196 14.46 -10.10 8.20
N GLU A 197 13.56 -9.65 9.07
CA GLU A 197 12.40 -10.45 9.44
C GLU A 197 11.24 -10.15 8.50
N MET A 198 10.67 -11.21 7.93
CA MET A 198 9.46 -11.10 7.11
C MET A 198 8.32 -11.84 7.77
N GLY A 199 7.16 -11.18 7.77
CA GLY A 199 5.91 -11.73 8.25
C GLY A 199 5.22 -12.57 7.18
N HIS A 200 4.56 -13.63 7.61
CA HIS A 200 3.59 -14.39 6.81
C HIS A 200 2.43 -14.82 7.68
N ILE A 201 1.27 -15.04 7.05
CA ILE A 201 0.08 -15.56 7.72
C ILE A 201 -0.01 -17.05 7.45
N VAL A 202 -0.17 -17.84 8.50
CA VAL A 202 -0.39 -19.29 8.36
C VAL A 202 -1.69 -19.54 7.60
N GLY A 203 -1.58 -20.17 6.43
CA GLY A 203 -2.71 -20.39 5.52
C GLY A 203 -2.86 -19.32 4.43
N GLY A 204 -1.91 -18.38 4.31
CA GLY A 204 -1.87 -17.41 3.21
C GLY A 204 -2.63 -16.10 3.47
N HIS A 205 -2.50 -15.14 2.56
CA HIS A 205 -3.10 -13.81 2.71
C HIS A 205 -4.62 -13.83 2.61
N GLN A 206 -5.18 -14.78 1.85
CA GLN A 206 -6.63 -14.94 1.71
C GLN A 206 -7.30 -15.17 3.07
N ARG A 207 -6.66 -15.90 3.99
CA ARG A 207 -7.20 -16.14 5.34
C ARG A 207 -7.44 -14.84 6.12
N LEU A 208 -6.57 -13.83 5.96
CA LEU A 208 -6.78 -12.52 6.58
C LEU A 208 -7.95 -11.78 5.94
N ILE A 209 -8.04 -11.81 4.62
CA ILE A 209 -9.14 -11.19 3.87
C ILE A 209 -10.47 -11.82 4.30
N ASP A 210 -10.54 -13.15 4.36
CA ASP A 210 -11.75 -13.88 4.75
C ASP A 210 -12.16 -13.56 6.18
N ALA A 211 -11.19 -13.48 7.11
CA ALA A 211 -11.47 -13.07 8.49
C ALA A 211 -11.97 -11.62 8.57
N MET A 212 -11.41 -10.70 7.78
CA MET A 212 -11.90 -9.32 7.68
C MET A 212 -13.31 -9.25 7.08
N VAL A 213 -13.60 -10.05 6.05
CA VAL A 213 -14.92 -10.14 5.42
C VAL A 213 -15.95 -10.71 6.38
N ALA A 214 -15.62 -11.79 7.09
CA ALA A 214 -16.49 -12.38 8.11
C ALA A 214 -16.80 -11.35 9.20
N ARG A 215 -15.78 -10.65 9.71
CA ARG A 215 -15.95 -9.60 10.72
C ARG A 215 -16.79 -8.43 10.21
N ALA A 216 -16.63 -8.02 8.95
CA ALA A 216 -17.47 -7.00 8.33
C ALA A 216 -18.91 -7.48 8.18
N GLY A 217 -19.14 -8.75 7.82
CA GLY A 217 -20.46 -9.36 7.71
C GLY A 217 -21.22 -9.40 9.04
N GLU A 218 -20.53 -9.67 10.15
CA GLU A 218 -21.11 -9.57 11.51
C GLU A 218 -21.64 -8.16 11.84
N LEU A 219 -21.08 -7.13 11.21
CA LEU A 219 -21.52 -5.74 11.34
C LEU A 219 -22.57 -5.33 10.29
N GLY A 220 -23.06 -6.29 9.49
CA GLY A 220 -24.09 -6.07 8.48
C GLY A 220 -23.57 -5.53 7.14
N VAL A 221 -22.28 -5.68 6.84
CA VAL A 221 -21.76 -5.37 5.50
C VAL A 221 -22.24 -6.41 4.50
N GLU A 222 -22.80 -5.95 3.38
CA GLU A 222 -23.16 -6.80 2.25
C GLU A 222 -22.00 -6.88 1.26
N ALA A 223 -21.73 -8.07 0.72
CA ALA A 223 -20.80 -8.26 -0.39
C ALA A 223 -21.54 -8.75 -1.62
N ARG A 224 -21.26 -8.13 -2.78
CA ARG A 224 -21.77 -8.53 -4.10
C ARG A 224 -20.57 -8.83 -4.99
N THR A 225 -20.30 -10.11 -5.21
CA THR A 225 -19.32 -10.61 -6.18
C THR A 225 -19.98 -10.76 -7.55
N ASP A 226 -19.18 -11.04 -8.57
CA ASP A 226 -19.65 -11.20 -9.95
C ASP A 226 -20.50 -10.00 -10.42
N ALA A 227 -20.17 -8.81 -9.91
CA ALA A 227 -20.94 -7.59 -10.11
C ALA A 227 -20.05 -6.49 -10.71
N PRO A 228 -19.75 -6.53 -12.02
CA PRO A 228 -18.97 -5.50 -12.68
C PRO A 228 -19.72 -4.16 -12.63
N VAL A 229 -19.08 -3.14 -12.06
CA VAL A 229 -19.58 -1.77 -12.10
C VAL A 229 -19.24 -1.15 -13.46
N THR A 230 -20.21 -0.52 -14.12
CA THR A 230 -20.11 0.09 -15.47
C THR A 230 -20.35 1.60 -15.47
N GLY A 231 -20.94 2.14 -14.39
CA GLY A 231 -21.17 3.56 -14.20
C GLY A 231 -21.33 4.01 -12.75
N LEU A 232 -21.34 5.32 -12.54
CA LEU A 232 -21.87 5.94 -11.31
C LEU A 232 -23.23 6.55 -11.66
N ALA A 233 -24.25 6.25 -10.86
CA ALA A 233 -25.54 6.92 -10.98
C ALA A 233 -25.45 8.29 -10.29
N LEU A 234 -25.82 9.35 -11.02
CA LEU A 234 -25.74 10.74 -10.56
C LEU A 234 -27.13 11.37 -10.49
N ALA A 235 -27.35 12.23 -9.51
CA ALA A 235 -28.48 13.16 -9.49
C ALA A 235 -28.24 14.37 -10.42
N GLU A 236 -29.27 15.17 -10.65
CA GLU A 236 -29.19 16.40 -11.46
C GLU A 236 -28.16 17.41 -10.95
N ASP A 237 -27.89 17.42 -9.64
CA ASP A 237 -26.89 18.28 -9.00
C ASP A 237 -25.46 17.72 -9.06
N GLY A 238 -25.28 16.56 -9.71
CA GLY A 238 -23.99 15.87 -9.84
C GLY A 238 -23.58 15.03 -8.63
N SER A 239 -24.43 14.91 -7.59
CA SER A 239 -24.16 14.04 -6.45
C SER A 239 -24.32 12.56 -6.82
N VAL A 240 -23.51 11.69 -6.21
CA VAL A 240 -23.58 10.23 -6.43
C VAL A 240 -24.76 9.65 -5.67
N THR A 241 -25.64 8.95 -6.38
CA THR A 241 -26.84 8.29 -5.84
C THR A 241 -26.79 6.76 -5.93
N GLY A 242 -25.79 6.23 -6.64
CA GLY A 242 -25.64 4.79 -6.80
C GLY A 242 -24.46 4.41 -7.69
N VAL A 243 -24.36 3.11 -7.95
CA VAL A 243 -23.49 2.54 -8.98
C VAL A 243 -24.32 1.71 -9.95
N GLU A 244 -23.93 1.74 -11.22
CA GLU A 244 -24.55 0.97 -12.29
C GLU A 244 -23.76 -0.33 -12.46
N LEU A 245 -24.46 -1.46 -12.49
CA LEU A 245 -23.88 -2.77 -12.70
C LEU A 245 -24.16 -3.24 -14.13
N GLU A 246 -23.29 -4.12 -14.64
CA GLU A 246 -23.55 -4.85 -15.89
C GLU A 246 -24.85 -5.67 -15.78
N GLY A 247 -25.75 -5.53 -16.76
CA GLY A 247 -27.06 -6.20 -16.77
C GLY A 247 -28.24 -5.41 -16.19
N ASP A 248 -28.22 -4.07 -16.27
CA ASP A 248 -29.30 -3.14 -15.89
C ASP A 248 -29.69 -3.12 -14.39
N ALA A 249 -28.83 -3.62 -13.51
CA ALA A 249 -29.05 -3.54 -12.05
C ALA A 249 -28.36 -2.30 -11.45
N THR A 250 -29.14 -1.35 -10.91
CA THR A 250 -28.58 -0.22 -10.14
C THR A 250 -28.51 -0.56 -8.65
N SER A 251 -27.35 -0.36 -8.03
CA SER A 251 -27.19 -0.42 -6.58
C SER A 251 -27.22 1.00 -5.99
N THR A 252 -28.15 1.28 -5.08
CA THR A 252 -28.35 2.62 -4.51
C THR A 252 -27.44 2.89 -3.31
N CYS A 253 -26.70 4.00 -3.35
CA CYS A 253 -25.82 4.44 -2.27
C CYS A 253 -25.70 5.98 -2.22
N SER A 254 -25.52 6.54 -1.03
CA SER A 254 -25.35 7.99 -0.84
C SER A 254 -23.92 8.48 -1.10
N SER A 255 -22.98 7.56 -1.24
CA SER A 255 -21.60 7.80 -1.67
C SER A 255 -20.98 6.53 -2.24
N ALA A 256 -20.09 6.68 -3.23
CA ALA A 256 -19.32 5.58 -3.81
C ALA A 256 -17.81 5.86 -3.70
N THR A 257 -17.03 4.87 -3.25
CA THR A 257 -15.56 4.96 -3.20
C THR A 257 -14.94 3.80 -3.99
N ARG A 258 -13.89 4.07 -4.77
CA ARG A 258 -13.17 3.09 -5.58
C ARG A 258 -11.86 2.69 -4.92
N SER A 259 -11.60 1.39 -4.75
CA SER A 259 -10.24 0.91 -4.50
C SER A 259 -9.50 0.85 -5.84
N ALA A 260 -8.44 1.64 -6.01
CA ALA A 260 -7.76 1.85 -7.30
C ALA A 260 -7.39 0.55 -8.03
N GLY A 261 -7.66 0.50 -9.35
CA GLY A 261 -7.35 -0.67 -10.18
C GLY A 261 -7.97 -0.71 -11.58
N SER A 262 -8.14 0.43 -12.26
CA SER A 262 -8.20 0.57 -13.73
C SER A 262 -8.57 2.02 -14.10
N GLU A 263 -7.95 2.56 -15.15
CA GLU A 263 -8.37 3.82 -15.76
C GLU A 263 -9.77 3.66 -16.31
N TRP A 264 -10.71 4.38 -15.71
CA TRP A 264 -11.89 4.78 -16.45
C TRP A 264 -11.57 6.12 -17.07
N SER A 265 -11.74 6.21 -18.38
CA SER A 265 -11.95 7.48 -19.05
C SER A 265 -13.22 8.12 -18.48
N ALA A 266 -13.10 8.81 -17.35
CA ALA A 266 -14.15 9.61 -16.76
C ALA A 266 -13.61 11.02 -16.59
N GLN A 267 -13.88 11.86 -17.57
CA GLN A 267 -14.04 13.30 -17.35
C GLN A 267 -15.06 13.48 -16.23
N SER A 268 -14.60 13.70 -15.00
CA SER A 268 -15.42 14.32 -13.96
C SER A 268 -14.54 15.05 -12.98
N SER A 269 -14.96 16.28 -12.76
CA SER A 269 -14.27 17.37 -12.09
C SER A 269 -14.12 17.10 -10.58
N ARG A 270 -13.05 17.64 -10.02
CA ARG A 270 -12.70 17.69 -8.59
C ARG A 270 -13.94 17.73 -7.66
N CYS A 271 -14.23 16.62 -6.98
CA CYS A 271 -14.94 16.68 -5.69
C CYS A 271 -13.89 16.94 -4.60
N ALA A 272 -13.83 18.19 -4.15
CA ALA A 272 -13.03 18.60 -3.01
C ALA A 272 -13.58 17.92 -1.74
N VAL A 273 -12.76 17.10 -1.10
CA VAL A 273 -12.98 16.67 0.29
C VAL A 273 -12.94 17.94 1.16
N GLY A 274 -14.04 18.18 1.87
CA GLY A 274 -14.30 19.42 2.60
C GLY A 274 -13.16 19.84 3.53
N SER A 275 -12.67 21.05 3.30
CA SER A 275 -11.81 21.77 4.23
C SER A 275 -12.57 22.09 5.52
N CYS A 276 -12.02 21.62 6.65
CA CYS A 276 -12.43 21.96 8.00
C CYS A 276 -12.45 23.51 8.19
N PRO A 277 -13.56 24.14 8.60
CA PRO A 277 -13.56 25.57 8.83
C PRO A 277 -12.87 25.87 10.17
N THR A 278 -11.62 26.35 10.11
CA THR A 278 -10.99 27.05 11.22
C THR A 278 -11.71 28.39 11.42
N THR A 279 -12.51 28.48 12.47
CA THR A 279 -13.09 29.74 12.94
C THR A 279 -11.97 30.68 13.40
N ARG A 280 -11.61 31.67 12.57
CA ARG A 280 -10.97 32.91 13.04
C ARG A 280 -12.07 33.97 13.15
N SER A 281 -12.37 34.37 14.38
CA SER A 281 -13.15 35.58 14.61
C SER A 281 -12.26 36.79 14.32
N THR A 282 -12.70 37.65 13.42
CA THR A 282 -12.20 39.01 13.27
C THR A 282 -13.40 39.93 13.30
N SER A 283 -13.55 40.69 14.38
CA SER A 283 -14.53 41.77 14.48
C SER A 283 -14.10 42.95 13.60
N PRO A 284 -15.03 43.72 13.02
CA PRO A 284 -14.70 44.86 12.18
C PRO A 284 -14.39 46.11 13.00
N SER A 285 -13.45 46.90 12.48
CA SER A 285 -13.08 48.25 12.91
C SER A 285 -14.25 49.24 12.85
N ALA A 286 -14.32 50.21 13.77
CA ALA A 286 -14.23 51.65 13.46
C ALA A 286 -14.54 52.55 14.68
N ARG A 287 -13.92 53.75 14.67
CA ARG A 287 -14.03 54.92 15.59
C ARG A 287 -13.17 54.73 16.84
N ARG A 288 -12.17 55.56 17.16
CA ARG A 288 -11.78 56.93 16.76
C ARG A 288 -10.26 57.03 16.62
#